data_AF-A0A6B1KFC3-F1
#
_entry.id   AF-A0A6B1KFC3-F1
#
_cell.length_a   1.000
_cell.length_b   1.000
_cell.length_c   1.000
_cell.angle_alpha   90.00
_cell.angle_beta   90.00
_cell.angle_gamma   90.00
#
_symmetry.space_group_name_H-M   'P 1'
#
loop_
_entity.id
_entity.type
_entity.pdbx_description
1 polymer ?
#
loop_
_entity_poly.entity_id
_entity_poly.type
_entity_poly.pdbx_seq_one_letter_code
_entity_poly.pdbx_strand_id
1 'polypeptide(L)'
;MTFAPRSWLAADRAGRAKLARADAVDPRRWRFGGRHTAPHTALWLLARVEGAPGPFRPLPDREARLIANVAAEACERVERALDIAGRTATIAHPCPDCGGQIEIHGGAGVQPVARCTACGRTWTGLDTAA
;
A
#
# COMPACT_ATOMS: atom_id res chain seq x y z
N MET A 1 5.89 7.84 27.82
CA MET A 1 7.03 8.07 28.74
C MET A 1 6.82 7.29 30.04
N THR A 2 7.87 6.79 30.70
CA THR A 2 7.78 6.17 32.04
C THR A 2 7.66 7.24 33.12
N PHE A 3 6.86 7.01 34.16
CA PHE A 3 6.74 7.92 35.30
C PHE A 3 8.08 8.08 36.03
N ALA A 4 8.36 9.30 36.50
CA ALA A 4 9.60 9.59 37.23
C ALA A 4 9.63 8.90 38.61
N PRO A 5 10.78 8.35 39.04
CA PRO A 5 10.94 7.73 40.36
C PRO A 5 10.66 8.67 41.52
N ARG A 6 10.27 8.11 42.66
CA ARG A 6 10.04 8.87 43.91
C ARG A 6 11.31 9.51 44.50
N SER A 7 12.49 9.08 44.07
CA SER A 7 13.77 9.64 44.53
C SER A 7 14.10 11.01 43.92
N TRP A 8 13.38 11.45 42.90
CA TRP A 8 13.63 12.73 42.23
C TRP A 8 13.02 13.91 42.99
N LEU A 9 13.56 15.11 42.78
CA LEU A 9 13.00 16.36 43.29
C LEU A 9 11.53 16.50 42.88
N ALA A 10 10.69 17.01 43.79
CA ALA A 10 9.25 17.05 43.62
C ALA A 10 8.83 17.84 42.36
N ALA A 11 9.50 18.96 42.08
CA ALA A 11 9.24 19.79 40.90
C ALA A 11 9.55 19.04 39.59
N ASP A 12 10.69 18.34 39.51
CA ASP A 12 11.08 17.56 38.33
C ASP A 12 10.12 16.38 38.10
N ARG A 13 9.73 15.72 39.19
CA ARG A 13 8.76 14.62 39.14
C ARG A 13 7.41 15.09 38.64
N ALA A 14 6.92 16.22 39.14
CA ALA A 14 5.66 16.82 38.72
C ALA A 14 5.70 17.22 37.23
N GLY A 15 6.79 17.84 36.78
CA GLY A 15 7.00 18.20 35.38
C GLY A 15 6.96 16.99 34.44
N ARG A 16 7.69 15.92 34.79
CA ARG A 16 7.70 14.69 33.98
C ARG A 16 6.39 13.92 34.03
N ALA A 17 5.71 13.89 35.17
CA ALA A 17 4.38 13.29 35.28
C ALA A 17 3.35 14.03 34.40
N LYS A 18 3.42 15.36 34.34
CA LYS A 18 2.58 16.17 33.44
C LYS A 18 2.84 15.82 31.97
N LEU A 19 4.11 15.75 31.55
CA LEU A 19 4.48 15.35 30.19
C LEU A 19 4.04 13.92 29.87
N ALA A 20 4.26 12.97 30.78
CA ALA A 20 3.85 11.58 30.58
C ALA A 20 2.32 11.45 30.46
N ARG A 21 1.55 12.27 31.19
CA ARG A 21 0.09 12.28 31.10
C ARG A 21 -0.42 12.89 29.81
N ALA A 22 0.17 14.02 29.37
CA ALA A 22 -0.13 14.63 28.08
C ALA A 22 0.20 13.67 26.92
N ASP A 23 1.38 13.04 26.99
CA ASP A 23 1.85 12.03 26.05
C ASP A 23 0.88 10.83 25.99
N ALA A 24 0.42 10.35 27.14
CA ALA A 24 -0.48 9.20 27.20
C ALA A 24 -1.83 9.48 26.53
N VAL A 25 -2.38 10.70 26.65
CA VAL A 25 -3.69 11.07 26.10
C VAL A 25 -3.65 11.71 24.71
N ASP A 26 -2.45 11.87 24.11
CA ASP A 26 -2.34 12.46 22.78
C ASP A 26 -3.11 11.59 21.76
N PRO A 27 -4.10 12.14 21.04
CA PRO A 27 -4.92 11.39 20.09
C PRO A 27 -4.12 10.82 18.92
N ARG A 28 -2.92 11.37 18.65
CA ARG A 28 -2.01 10.85 17.64
C ARG A 28 -1.36 9.54 18.09
N ARG A 29 -1.35 9.20 19.40
CA ARG A 29 -0.85 7.90 19.86
C ARG A 29 -1.80 6.76 19.49
N TRP A 30 -1.22 5.79 18.78
CA TRP A 30 -1.87 4.52 18.53
C TRP A 30 -2.09 3.75 19.84
N ARG A 31 -3.30 3.20 20.01
CA ARG A 31 -3.65 2.32 21.13
C ARG A 31 -4.31 1.06 20.60
N PHE A 32 -3.73 -0.09 20.92
CA PHE A 32 -4.34 -1.38 20.62
C PHE A 32 -5.70 -1.52 21.31
N GLY A 33 -6.73 -1.96 20.58
CA GLY A 33 -8.11 -2.05 21.07
C GLY A 33 -8.86 -0.70 21.18
N GLY A 34 -8.26 0.39 20.71
CA GLY A 34 -8.94 1.69 20.59
C GLY A 34 -9.99 1.71 19.46
N ARG A 35 -10.77 2.80 19.39
CA ARG A 35 -11.72 3.05 18.30
C ARG A 35 -10.97 3.53 17.05
N HIS A 36 -10.32 2.62 16.33
CA HIS A 36 -9.68 2.92 15.06
C HIS A 36 -10.29 2.08 13.95
N THR A 37 -10.78 2.73 12.90
CA THR A 37 -11.23 2.07 11.67
C THR A 37 -10.03 1.77 10.78
N ALA A 38 -10.15 0.82 9.85
CA ALA A 38 -9.07 0.52 8.91
C ALA A 38 -8.55 1.75 8.13
N PRO A 39 -9.41 2.66 7.60
CA PRO A 39 -8.94 3.90 6.97
C PRO A 39 -8.16 4.81 7.91
N HIS A 40 -8.61 4.93 9.16
CA HIS A 40 -7.90 5.73 10.17
C HIS A 40 -6.52 5.14 10.47
N THR A 41 -6.40 3.81 10.58
CA THR A 41 -5.13 3.11 10.73
C THR A 41 -4.19 3.38 9.56
N ALA A 42 -4.69 3.30 8.33
CA ALA A 42 -3.89 3.53 7.13
C ALA A 42 -3.34 4.96 7.07
N LEU A 43 -4.19 5.96 7.35
CA LEU A 43 -3.75 7.37 7.44
C LEU A 43 -2.74 7.60 8.56
N TRP A 44 -2.93 6.94 9.70
CA TRP A 44 -1.97 7.01 10.79
C TRP A 44 -0.60 6.43 10.38
N LEU A 45 -0.57 5.28 9.71
CA LEU A 45 0.67 4.67 9.21
C LEU A 45 1.34 5.53 8.14
N LEU A 46 0.55 6.13 7.24
CA LEU A 46 1.06 7.05 6.20
C LEU A 46 1.82 8.22 6.82
N ALA A 47 1.20 8.91 7.79
CA ALA A 47 1.85 10.02 8.50
C ALA A 47 3.17 9.59 9.18
N ARG A 48 3.28 8.33 9.62
CA ARG A 48 4.52 7.79 10.18
C ARG A 48 5.60 7.56 9.13
N VAL A 49 5.23 7.07 7.96
CA VAL A 49 6.15 6.86 6.82
C VAL A 49 6.65 8.20 6.29
N GLU A 50 5.78 9.22 6.22
CA GLU A 50 6.13 10.58 5.78
C GLU A 50 6.94 11.38 6.81
N GLY A 51 7.18 10.83 8.00
CA GLY A 51 7.93 11.51 9.06
C GLY A 51 7.19 12.72 9.65
N ALA A 52 5.85 12.72 9.63
CA ALA A 52 5.07 13.80 10.20
C ALA A 52 5.41 14.02 11.69
N PRO A 53 5.47 15.28 12.15
CA PRO A 53 5.85 15.59 13.53
C PRO A 53 4.82 15.04 14.53
N GLY A 54 5.30 14.45 15.63
CA GLY A 54 4.43 13.87 16.64
C GLY A 54 5.16 13.32 17.86
N PRO A 55 4.43 12.78 18.85
CA PRO A 55 4.98 12.28 20.11
C PRO A 55 5.71 10.93 19.97
N PHE A 56 6.19 10.60 18.77
CA PHE A 56 6.78 9.31 18.46
C PHE A 56 8.22 9.47 18.00
N ARG A 57 8.99 8.39 18.15
CA ARG A 57 10.31 8.29 17.52
C ARG A 57 10.15 8.10 16.01
N PRO A 58 11.16 8.47 15.21
CA PRO A 58 11.21 8.08 13.80
C PRO A 58 10.97 6.58 13.62
N LEU A 59 10.33 6.22 12.51
CA LEU A 59 10.05 4.82 12.18
C LEU A 59 11.37 4.13 11.81
N PRO A 60 11.75 3.00 12.44
CA PRO A 60 12.92 2.23 12.04
C PRO A 60 12.77 1.71 10.60
N ASP A 61 13.88 1.65 9.85
CA ASP A 61 13.87 1.22 8.44
C ASP A 61 13.20 -0.14 8.21
N ARG A 62 13.38 -1.07 9.16
CA ARG A 62 12.76 -2.40 9.10
C ARG A 62 11.24 -2.30 9.13
N GLU A 63 10.68 -1.43 9.98
CA GLU A 63 9.24 -1.21 10.08
C GLU A 63 8.72 -0.46 8.86
N ALA A 64 9.48 0.53 8.36
CA ALA A 64 9.15 1.25 7.13
C ALA A 64 9.05 0.31 5.92
N ARG A 65 10.02 -0.61 5.76
CA ARG A 65 9.98 -1.64 4.71
C ARG A 65 8.79 -2.58 4.86
N LEU A 66 8.45 -2.99 6.08
CA LEU A 66 7.29 -3.84 6.31
C LEU A 66 5.99 -3.15 5.90
N ILE A 67 5.81 -1.88 6.27
CA ILE A 67 4.64 -1.09 5.87
C ILE A 67 4.59 -0.96 4.33
N ALA A 68 5.72 -0.64 3.69
CA ALA A 68 5.79 -0.50 2.24
C ALA A 68 5.39 -1.80 1.51
N ASN A 69 5.88 -2.96 1.96
CA ASN A 69 5.54 -4.25 1.37
C ASN A 69 4.04 -4.57 1.48
N VAL A 70 3.45 -4.34 2.66
CA VAL A 70 2.01 -4.56 2.88
C VAL A 70 1.17 -3.58 2.06
N ALA A 71 1.60 -2.32 1.95
CA ALA A 71 0.92 -1.31 1.15
C ALA A 71 0.96 -1.65 -0.35
N ALA A 72 2.10 -2.15 -0.86
CA ALA A 72 2.24 -2.61 -2.23
C ALA A 72 1.27 -3.75 -2.54
N GLU A 73 1.24 -4.78 -1.69
CA GLU A 73 0.33 -5.92 -1.88
C GLU A 73 -1.15 -5.49 -1.81
N ALA A 74 -1.49 -4.57 -0.89
CA ALA A 74 -2.83 -4.01 -0.82
C ALA A 74 -3.20 -3.22 -2.08
N CYS A 75 -2.27 -2.43 -2.62
CA CYS A 75 -2.45 -1.69 -3.87
C CYS A 75 -2.71 -2.65 -5.03
N GLU A 76 -1.88 -3.67 -5.20
CA GLU A 76 -2.05 -4.69 -6.26
C GLU A 76 -3.41 -5.40 -6.17
N ARG A 77 -3.90 -5.68 -4.94
CA ARG A 77 -5.23 -6.28 -4.76
C ARG A 77 -6.34 -5.32 -5.17
N VAL A 78 -6.24 -4.05 -4.78
CA VAL A 78 -7.21 -3.01 -5.14
C VAL A 78 -7.21 -2.78 -6.66
N GLU A 79 -6.05 -2.63 -7.27
CA GLU A 79 -5.91 -2.46 -8.72
C GLU A 79 -6.47 -3.64 -9.49
N ARG A 80 -6.23 -4.89 -9.03
CA ARG A 80 -6.83 -6.08 -9.63
C ARG A 80 -8.35 -6.11 -9.47
N ALA A 81 -8.87 -5.71 -8.32
CA ALA A 81 -10.30 -5.70 -8.03
C ALA A 81 -11.05 -4.61 -8.82
N LEU A 82 -10.40 -3.47 -9.03
CA LEU A 82 -10.92 -2.35 -9.83
C LEU A 82 -10.60 -2.50 -11.33
N ASP A 83 -9.94 -3.59 -11.72
CA ASP A 83 -9.40 -3.83 -13.06
C ASP A 83 -8.63 -2.62 -13.62
N ILE A 84 -7.91 -1.89 -12.78
CA ILE A 84 -7.10 -0.71 -13.18
C ILE A 84 -5.76 -1.15 -13.79
N ALA A 85 -5.25 -2.31 -13.38
CA ALA A 85 -3.99 -2.82 -13.89
C ALA A 85 -4.14 -3.37 -15.32
N GLY A 86 -3.29 -2.88 -16.23
CA GLY A 86 -3.09 -3.52 -17.53
C GLY A 86 -2.59 -4.95 -17.33
N ARG A 87 -3.24 -5.90 -17.99
CA ARG A 87 -2.92 -7.33 -18.00
C ARG A 87 -2.32 -7.68 -19.34
N THR A 88 -1.18 -8.36 -19.31
CA THR A 88 -0.63 -9.03 -20.48
C THR A 88 -0.72 -10.53 -20.28
N ALA A 89 -1.27 -11.26 -21.26
CA ALA A 89 -1.37 -12.71 -21.22
C ALA A 89 -0.90 -13.29 -22.56
N THR A 90 -0.20 -14.41 -22.53
CA THR A 90 0.29 -15.06 -23.75
C THR A 90 -0.70 -16.12 -24.22
N ILE A 91 -1.02 -16.14 -25.51
CA ILE A 91 -1.90 -17.16 -26.10
C ILE A 91 -1.05 -18.38 -26.46
N ALA A 92 -1.51 -19.57 -26.08
CA ALA A 92 -0.82 -20.83 -26.38
C ALA A 92 -0.80 -21.18 -27.88
N HIS A 93 -1.73 -20.63 -28.65
CA HIS A 93 -1.78 -20.79 -30.09
C HIS A 93 -0.84 -19.79 -30.78
N PRO A 94 0.03 -20.28 -31.68
CA PRO A 94 0.92 -19.42 -32.44
C PRO A 94 0.14 -18.61 -33.47
N CYS A 95 0.74 -17.52 -33.96
CA CYS A 95 0.19 -16.70 -35.01
C CYS A 95 -0.07 -17.53 -36.27
N PRO A 96 -1.29 -17.49 -36.83
CA PRO A 96 -1.64 -18.28 -38.01
C PRO A 96 -0.85 -17.89 -39.27
N ASP A 97 -0.36 -16.64 -39.35
CA ASP A 97 0.39 -16.16 -40.52
C ASP A 97 1.90 -16.43 -40.46
N CYS A 98 2.50 -16.36 -39.26
CA CYS A 98 3.96 -16.38 -39.11
C CYS A 98 4.49 -17.37 -38.06
N GLY A 99 3.62 -18.05 -37.33
CA GLY A 99 4.00 -18.96 -36.24
C GLY A 99 4.51 -18.28 -34.96
N GLY A 100 4.59 -16.94 -34.92
CA GLY A 100 5.10 -16.18 -33.78
C GLY A 100 4.17 -16.17 -32.56
N GLN A 101 4.72 -15.82 -31.39
CA GLN A 101 3.96 -15.77 -30.14
C GLN A 101 2.96 -14.62 -30.13
N ILE A 102 1.74 -14.87 -29.62
CA ILE A 102 0.70 -13.85 -29.50
C ILE A 102 0.55 -13.42 -28.02
N GLU A 103 0.54 -12.11 -27.79
CA GLU A 103 0.28 -11.50 -26.48
C GLU A 103 -1.04 -10.72 -26.52
N ILE A 104 -1.89 -10.90 -25.52
CA ILE A 104 -3.10 -10.12 -25.29
C ILE A 104 -2.75 -9.04 -24.28
N HIS A 105 -2.98 -7.78 -24.63
CA HIS A 105 -2.96 -6.65 -23.72
C HIS A 105 -4.40 -6.20 -23.45
N GLY A 106 -4.83 -6.20 -22.20
CA GLY A 106 -6.17 -5.76 -21.80
C GLY A 106 -6.20 -5.25 -20.36
N GLY A 107 -7.39 -4.94 -19.83
CA GLY A 107 -7.55 -4.36 -18.49
C GLY A 107 -7.65 -2.82 -18.52
N ALA A 108 -7.76 -2.19 -17.35
CA ALA A 108 -8.01 -0.76 -17.19
C ALA A 108 -9.30 -0.27 -17.89
N GLY A 109 -10.29 -1.15 -18.09
CA GLY A 109 -11.50 -0.84 -18.86
C GLY A 109 -11.27 -0.65 -20.38
N VAL A 110 -10.07 -0.95 -20.88
CA VAL A 110 -9.72 -0.88 -22.31
C VAL A 110 -10.09 -2.19 -23.00
N GLN A 111 -10.58 -2.13 -24.25
CA GLN A 111 -10.82 -3.33 -25.05
C GLN A 111 -9.51 -4.13 -25.18
N PRO A 112 -9.53 -5.45 -24.93
CA PRO A 112 -8.35 -6.27 -25.09
C PRO A 112 -7.91 -6.32 -26.55
N VAL A 113 -6.61 -6.14 -26.78
CA VAL A 113 -5.95 -6.22 -28.08
C VAL A 113 -4.94 -7.36 -28.03
N ALA A 114 -5.10 -8.36 -28.89
CA ALA A 114 -4.08 -9.36 -29.13
C ALA A 114 -3.08 -8.85 -30.18
N ARG A 115 -1.79 -9.12 -30.01
CA ARG A 115 -0.72 -8.75 -30.93
C ARG A 115 0.28 -9.89 -31.09
N CYS A 116 0.65 -10.20 -32.33
CA CYS A 116 1.78 -11.08 -32.58
C CYS A 116 3.09 -10.32 -32.36
N THR A 117 3.98 -10.90 -31.55
CA THR A 117 5.30 -10.33 -31.22
C THR A 117 6.29 -10.39 -32.39
N ALA A 118 6.05 -11.26 -33.38
CA ALA A 118 6.93 -11.44 -34.54
C ALA A 118 6.50 -10.58 -35.74
N CYS A 119 5.27 -10.78 -36.26
CA CYS A 119 4.80 -10.06 -37.45
C CYS A 119 4.01 -8.78 -37.15
N GLY A 120 3.68 -8.52 -35.89
CA GLY A 120 2.95 -7.30 -35.48
C GLY A 120 1.46 -7.31 -35.78
N ARG A 121 0.89 -8.39 -36.33
CA ARG A 121 -0.57 -8.49 -36.55
C ARG A 121 -1.33 -8.31 -35.24
N THR A 122 -2.44 -7.57 -35.29
CA THR A 122 -3.30 -7.30 -34.13
C THR A 122 -4.72 -7.80 -34.36
N TRP A 123 -5.36 -8.27 -33.28
CA TRP A 123 -6.77 -8.66 -33.25
C TRP A 123 -7.48 -7.93 -32.11
N THR A 124 -8.71 -7.48 -32.34
CA THR A 124 -9.55 -6.84 -31.32
C THR A 124 -10.82 -7.66 -31.13
N GLY A 125 -11.46 -7.57 -29.95
CA GLY A 125 -12.60 -8.41 -29.56
C GLY A 125 -13.88 -8.27 -30.41
N LEU A 126 -13.84 -7.53 -31.52
CA LEU A 126 -14.93 -7.40 -32.49
C LEU A 126 -14.84 -8.42 -33.65
N ASP A 127 -13.72 -9.15 -33.75
CA ASP A 127 -13.57 -10.23 -34.74
C ASP A 127 -14.24 -11.52 -34.23
N THR A 128 -15.56 -11.48 -34.03
CA THR A 128 -16.35 -12.72 -33.94
C THR A 128 -16.30 -13.41 -35.29
N ALA A 129 -15.63 -14.56 -35.34
CA ALA A 129 -15.60 -15.47 -36.48
C ALA A 129 -17.05 -15.78 -36.93
N ALA A 130 -17.33 -15.47 -38.20
CA ALA A 130 -18.51 -15.93 -38.93
C ALA A 130 -18.37 -17.41 -39.32
#